data_AF-A0A673L2Q4-F1
#
_entry.id   AF-A0A673L2Q4-F1
#
_cell.length_a   1.000
_cell.length_b   1.000
_cell.length_c   1.000
_cell.angle_alpha   90.00
_cell.angle_beta   90.00
_cell.angle_gamma   90.00
#
_symmetry.space_group_name_H-M   'P 1'
#
loop_
_entity.id
_entity.type
_entity.pdbx_description
1 polymer ?
#
loop_
_entity_poly.entity_id
_entity_poly.type
_entity_poly.pdbx_seq_one_letter_code
_entity_poly.pdbx_strand_id
1 'polypeptide(L)'
;SFSLISDPSLASYNHLLGIFYKPGHKGSFYTLKWMARDPVWHLYLQCLDTKDIEQAYRVHELLGVGENWRLLGNDLQQNIYYARFFSLLCMMENIDVVLKWYRDLVPSVYYPSSNIMRDLLQALDTDNRLDLIPQIWKDIKQLGHANRQKLVEDLLTLMAREKQNQEVQESFAECALDIKKMYDTGDRGKVIMSWTATSLSDLISVLLAAQRRQDAWEVLKLFKTHNRVPSEELLNKFLTCITESGEVNHAVELVQISAGFCLPETPKLIQRVQQEFQLSEQQKNILSDLEIQTFNSD
;
A
#
# COMPACT_ATOMS: atom_id res chain seq x y z
N SER A 1 27.47 -43.22 39.21
CA SER A 1 28.18 -42.37 38.23
C SER A 1 27.43 -42.44 36.91
N PHE A 2 26.38 -41.62 36.74
CA PHE A 2 25.71 -41.45 35.45
C PHE A 2 26.29 -40.21 34.79
N SER A 3 27.27 -40.41 33.92
CA SER A 3 27.81 -39.40 33.02
C SER A 3 27.74 -39.99 31.62
N LEU A 4 26.87 -39.42 30.78
CA LEU A 4 26.88 -39.39 29.31
C LEU A 4 25.44 -39.16 28.81
N ILE A 5 24.90 -37.97 29.08
CA ILE A 5 24.04 -37.33 28.07
C ILE A 5 25.03 -36.49 27.28
N SER A 6 25.43 -37.00 26.13
CA SER A 6 26.20 -36.25 25.13
C SER A 6 25.44 -34.95 24.85
N ASP A 7 26.12 -33.80 24.85
CA ASP A 7 25.48 -32.54 24.49
C ASP A 7 24.72 -32.70 23.17
N PRO A 8 23.39 -32.52 23.15
CA PRO A 8 22.59 -32.78 21.97
C PRO A 8 23.02 -31.84 20.85
N SER A 9 23.46 -32.42 19.73
CA SER A 9 23.77 -31.66 18.52
C SER A 9 22.50 -30.98 17.99
N LEU A 10 22.65 -29.91 17.20
CA LEU A 10 21.53 -29.24 16.54
C LEU A 10 20.65 -30.25 15.76
N ALA A 11 21.27 -31.26 15.13
CA ALA A 11 20.59 -32.34 14.43
C ALA A 11 19.77 -33.26 15.37
N SER A 12 20.19 -33.45 16.62
CA SER A 12 19.47 -34.22 17.63
C SER A 12 18.18 -33.51 18.07
N TYR A 13 18.22 -32.18 18.21
CA TYR A 13 17.01 -31.37 18.45
C TYR A 13 16.03 -31.40 17.28
N ASN A 14 16.53 -31.45 16.05
CA ASN A 14 15.69 -31.54 14.84
C ASN A 14 14.84 -32.81 14.81
N HIS A 15 15.46 -33.96 15.14
CA HIS A 15 14.72 -35.21 15.21
C HIS A 15 13.65 -35.17 16.30
N LEU A 16 13.92 -34.54 17.44
CA LEU A 16 12.93 -34.37 18.51
C LEU A 16 11.78 -33.46 18.07
N LEU A 17 12.05 -32.30 17.48
CA LEU A 17 11.01 -31.39 16.98
C LEU A 17 10.13 -32.05 15.89
N GLY A 18 10.74 -32.81 14.98
CA GLY A 18 10.02 -33.58 13.96
C GLY A 18 9.17 -34.74 14.53
N ILE A 19 9.50 -35.27 15.71
CA ILE A 19 8.71 -36.31 16.40
C ILE A 19 7.48 -35.71 17.10
N PHE A 20 7.61 -34.52 17.71
CA PHE A 20 6.52 -33.87 18.43
C PHE A 20 5.51 -33.19 17.51
N TYR A 21 5.87 -32.92 16.25
CA TYR A 21 4.99 -32.28 15.28
C TYR A 21 4.33 -33.31 14.36
N LYS A 22 3.07 -33.68 14.64
CA LYS A 22 2.22 -34.48 13.74
C LYS A 22 1.28 -33.59 12.93
N PRO A 23 1.07 -33.84 11.62
CA PRO A 23 0.22 -33.02 10.77
C PRO A 23 -1.25 -33.26 11.11
N GLY A 24 -1.98 -32.20 11.49
CA GLY A 24 -3.41 -32.35 11.84
C GLY A 24 -4.21 -31.10 12.20
N HIS A 25 -3.61 -29.95 12.53
CA HIS A 25 -4.37 -28.72 12.78
C HIS A 25 -4.16 -27.68 11.66
N LYS A 26 -5.14 -27.70 10.75
CA LYS A 26 -5.54 -26.75 9.69
C LYS A 26 -4.55 -25.67 9.25
N GLY A 27 -4.02 -25.80 8.02
CA GLY A 27 -3.53 -24.64 7.27
C GLY A 27 -2.66 -24.83 6.02
N SER A 28 -2.96 -25.78 5.15
CA SER A 28 -2.44 -25.89 3.76
C SER A 28 -0.95 -26.20 3.52
N PHE A 29 -0.71 -27.45 3.14
CA PHE A 29 0.52 -28.01 2.57
C PHE A 29 0.77 -27.51 1.14
N TYR A 30 1.95 -26.94 0.84
CA TYR A 30 2.72 -27.25 -0.38
C TYR A 30 4.22 -26.98 -0.15
N THR A 31 5.08 -27.93 -0.52
CA THR A 31 6.56 -27.95 -0.51
C THR A 31 7.31 -28.21 0.81
N LEU A 32 7.05 -29.35 1.48
CA LEU A 32 7.94 -29.90 2.52
C LEU A 32 8.27 -31.38 2.26
N LYS A 33 8.94 -31.68 1.15
CA LYS A 33 9.54 -33.02 0.93
C LYS A 33 11.06 -32.99 0.66
N TRP A 34 11.70 -31.81 0.74
CA TRP A 34 13.13 -31.66 0.44
C TRP A 34 13.92 -30.70 1.35
N MET A 35 13.44 -30.37 2.56
CA MET A 35 14.16 -29.46 3.49
C MET A 35 14.43 -30.06 4.88
N ALA A 36 14.54 -31.39 4.98
CA ALA A 36 14.88 -32.09 6.21
C ALA A 36 16.40 -32.15 6.45
N ARG A 37 17.08 -30.99 6.48
CA ARG A 37 18.50 -30.93 6.86
C ARG A 37 18.87 -29.86 7.89
N ASP A 38 18.04 -28.83 8.10
CA ASP A 38 18.43 -27.76 9.04
C ASP A 38 17.47 -27.59 10.23
N PRO A 39 17.95 -27.77 11.47
CA PRO A 39 17.18 -27.58 12.71
C PRO A 39 16.74 -26.13 12.93
N VAL A 40 17.56 -25.16 12.49
CA VAL A 40 17.25 -23.73 12.64
C VAL A 40 16.05 -23.36 11.78
N TRP A 41 15.95 -23.96 10.60
CA TRP A 41 14.84 -23.76 9.68
C TRP A 41 13.50 -24.25 10.25
N HIS A 42 13.47 -25.40 10.91
CA HIS A 42 12.23 -25.93 11.52
C HIS A 42 11.78 -25.09 12.71
N LEU A 43 12.71 -24.73 13.60
CA LEU A 43 12.43 -23.85 14.73
C LEU A 43 11.92 -22.48 14.27
N TYR A 44 12.47 -21.96 13.18
CA TYR A 44 12.06 -20.72 12.55
C TYR A 44 10.67 -20.78 11.89
N LEU A 45 10.37 -21.85 11.13
CA LEU A 45 9.02 -22.06 10.58
C LEU A 45 7.98 -22.10 11.69
N GLN A 46 8.33 -22.72 12.83
CA GLN A 46 7.47 -22.78 14.00
C GLN A 46 7.23 -21.40 14.64
N CYS A 47 8.23 -20.53 14.73
CA CYS A 47 8.07 -19.17 15.30
C CYS A 47 7.03 -18.34 14.55
N LEU A 48 6.94 -18.51 13.23
CA LEU A 48 5.98 -17.78 12.40
C LEU A 48 4.57 -18.31 12.56
N ASP A 49 4.43 -19.63 12.65
CA ASP A 49 3.13 -20.27 12.87
C ASP A 49 2.59 -19.95 14.28
N THR A 50 3.47 -19.81 15.28
CA THR A 50 3.10 -19.42 16.65
C THR A 50 3.02 -17.92 16.87
N LYS A 51 3.52 -17.11 15.91
CA LYS A 51 3.68 -15.64 16.03
C LYS A 51 4.42 -15.23 17.30
N ASP A 52 5.44 -15.98 17.70
CA ASP A 52 6.23 -15.71 18.91
C ASP A 52 7.48 -14.89 18.56
N ILE A 53 7.45 -13.59 18.86
CA ILE A 53 8.54 -12.67 18.55
C ILE A 53 9.78 -12.88 19.44
N GLU A 54 9.59 -13.26 20.71
CA GLU A 54 10.72 -13.55 21.61
C GLU A 54 11.49 -14.77 21.11
N GLN A 55 10.77 -15.80 20.66
CA GLN A 55 11.37 -16.98 20.07
C GLN A 55 12.13 -16.62 18.78
N ALA A 56 11.55 -15.77 17.94
CA ALA A 56 12.19 -15.32 16.72
C ALA A 56 13.52 -14.59 17.00
N TYR A 57 13.59 -13.73 18.01
CA TYR A 57 14.86 -13.11 18.42
C TYR A 57 15.87 -14.12 18.91
N ARG A 58 15.49 -15.08 19.75
CA ARG A 58 16.44 -16.11 20.23
C ARG A 58 17.03 -16.92 19.08
N VAL A 59 16.21 -17.25 18.07
CA VAL A 59 16.68 -17.92 16.85
C VAL A 59 17.64 -17.02 16.06
N HIS A 60 17.30 -15.73 15.95
CA HIS A 60 18.14 -14.76 15.24
C HIS A 60 19.49 -14.52 15.95
N GLU A 61 19.49 -14.37 17.27
CA GLU A 61 20.71 -14.26 18.08
C GLU A 61 21.61 -15.49 17.93
N LEU A 62 21.03 -16.69 17.91
CA LEU A 62 21.78 -17.94 17.70
C LEU A 62 22.50 -17.94 16.35
N LEU A 63 21.87 -17.40 15.30
CA LEU A 63 22.49 -17.27 13.98
C LEU A 63 23.66 -16.28 13.98
N GLY A 64 23.62 -15.27 14.86
CA GLY A 64 24.71 -14.31 15.06
C GLY A 64 25.93 -14.87 15.78
N VAL A 65 25.86 -16.08 16.35
CA VAL A 65 26.99 -16.71 17.04
C VAL A 65 27.91 -17.42 16.03
N GLY A 66 29.16 -16.95 15.93
CA GLY A 66 30.19 -17.58 15.11
C GLY A 66 29.82 -17.63 13.63
N GLU A 67 29.83 -18.82 13.03
CA GLU A 67 29.45 -19.04 11.63
C GLU A 67 28.06 -19.67 11.47
N ASN A 68 27.19 -19.56 12.49
CA ASN A 68 25.85 -20.17 12.46
C ASN A 68 24.95 -19.61 11.35
N TRP A 69 25.21 -18.39 10.86
CA TRP A 69 24.54 -17.84 9.68
C TRP A 69 24.63 -18.75 8.44
N ARG A 70 25.67 -19.60 8.34
CA ARG A 70 25.81 -20.59 7.25
C ARG A 70 24.75 -21.69 7.29
N LEU A 71 24.11 -21.90 8.44
CA LEU A 71 23.01 -22.87 8.61
C LEU A 71 21.73 -22.43 7.91
N LEU A 72 21.59 -21.14 7.58
CA LEU A 72 20.46 -20.68 6.76
C LEU A 72 20.46 -21.29 5.36
N GLY A 73 21.60 -21.81 4.90
CA GLY A 73 21.73 -22.44 3.60
C GLY A 73 21.98 -21.44 2.49
N ASN A 74 21.39 -21.67 1.32
CA ASN A 74 21.63 -20.86 0.12
C ASN A 74 20.90 -19.50 0.17
N ASP A 75 21.22 -18.62 -0.77
CA ASP A 75 20.67 -17.25 -0.84
C ASP A 75 19.13 -17.23 -0.87
N LEU A 76 18.48 -18.22 -1.49
CA LEU A 76 17.02 -18.32 -1.51
C LEU A 76 16.47 -18.59 -0.11
N GLN A 77 17.08 -19.52 0.63
CA GLN A 77 16.66 -19.85 2.00
C GLN A 77 16.93 -18.68 2.95
N GLN A 78 18.08 -18.01 2.80
CA GLN A 78 18.38 -16.78 3.53
C GLN A 78 17.34 -15.69 3.23
N ASN A 79 17.00 -15.45 1.97
CA ASN A 79 15.99 -14.46 1.61
C ASN A 79 14.62 -14.78 2.23
N ILE A 80 14.19 -16.05 2.17
CA ILE A 80 12.93 -16.47 2.80
C ILE A 80 12.99 -16.27 4.33
N TYR A 81 14.12 -16.56 4.97
CA TYR A 81 14.31 -16.33 6.40
C TYR A 81 14.19 -14.84 6.77
N TYR A 82 14.91 -13.95 6.08
CA TYR A 82 14.84 -12.53 6.40
C TYR A 82 13.47 -11.94 6.05
N ALA A 83 12.85 -12.40 4.95
CA ALA A 83 11.53 -11.95 4.55
C ALA A 83 10.48 -12.26 5.62
N ARG A 84 10.39 -13.50 6.13
CA ARG A 84 9.35 -13.79 7.13
C ARG A 84 9.73 -13.30 8.53
N PHE A 85 11.02 -13.19 8.87
CA PHE A 85 11.45 -12.57 10.13
C PHE A 85 11.01 -11.11 10.16
N PHE A 86 11.27 -10.38 9.08
CA PHE A 86 10.85 -8.98 8.96
C PHE A 86 9.32 -8.83 8.90
N SER A 87 8.61 -9.73 8.23
CA SER A 87 7.14 -9.75 8.27
C SER A 87 6.58 -9.91 9.69
N LEU A 88 7.21 -10.77 10.51
CA LEU A 88 6.85 -10.94 11.91
C LEU A 88 7.15 -9.69 12.74
N LEU A 89 8.30 -9.03 12.50
CA LEU A 89 8.62 -7.74 13.11
C LEU A 89 7.54 -6.70 12.79
N CYS A 90 7.16 -6.53 11.52
CA CYS A 90 6.09 -5.60 11.13
C CYS A 90 4.74 -5.90 11.81
N MET A 91 4.48 -7.15 12.17
CA MET A 91 3.22 -7.56 12.82
C MET A 91 3.23 -7.39 14.34
N MET A 92 4.38 -7.59 14.98
CA MET A 92 4.46 -7.80 16.43
C MET A 92 5.23 -6.71 17.18
N GLU A 93 6.06 -5.93 16.49
CA GLU A 93 6.91 -4.90 17.10
C GLU A 93 6.38 -3.49 16.88
N ASN A 94 6.87 -2.57 17.72
CA ASN A 94 6.68 -1.14 17.47
C ASN A 94 7.49 -0.67 16.26
N ILE A 95 6.96 0.31 15.55
CA ILE A 95 7.54 0.85 14.32
C ILE A 95 8.98 1.32 14.48
N ASP A 96 9.40 1.86 15.63
CA ASP A 96 10.79 2.31 15.83
C ASP A 96 11.77 1.13 15.79
N VAL A 97 11.36 -0.02 16.33
CA VAL A 97 12.13 -1.28 16.29
C VAL A 97 12.14 -1.83 14.86
N VAL A 98 10.98 -1.84 14.19
CA VAL A 98 10.86 -2.28 12.78
C VAL A 98 11.76 -1.44 11.87
N LEU A 99 11.77 -0.12 12.02
CA LEU A 99 12.59 0.79 11.23
C LEU A 99 14.09 0.63 11.51
N LYS A 100 14.47 0.28 12.75
CA LYS A 100 15.86 -0.07 13.06
C LYS A 100 16.27 -1.31 12.27
N TRP A 101 15.50 -2.38 12.34
CA TRP A 101 15.74 -3.58 11.56
C TRP A 101 15.72 -3.34 10.05
N TYR A 102 14.81 -2.48 9.57
CA TYR A 102 14.73 -2.13 8.15
C TYR A 102 16.04 -1.53 7.65
N ARG A 103 16.62 -0.58 8.39
CA ARG A 103 17.89 0.06 8.04
C ARG A 103 19.07 -0.90 8.10
N ASP A 104 19.06 -1.83 9.05
CA ASP A 104 20.17 -2.78 9.25
C ASP A 104 20.14 -3.91 8.21
N LEU A 105 18.94 -4.33 7.78
CA LEU A 105 18.74 -5.47 6.88
C LEU A 105 18.60 -5.09 5.40
N VAL A 106 17.98 -3.95 5.08
CA VAL A 106 17.64 -3.56 3.70
C VAL A 106 18.54 -2.42 3.22
N PRO A 107 19.18 -2.52 2.04
CA PRO A 107 19.21 -3.65 1.09
C PRO A 107 20.44 -4.59 1.30
N SER A 108 21.21 -4.39 2.37
CA SER A 108 22.52 -5.02 2.60
C SER A 108 22.48 -6.53 2.84
N VAL A 109 21.50 -6.99 3.63
CA VAL A 109 21.37 -8.39 4.06
C VAL A 109 20.38 -9.14 3.18
N TYR A 110 19.27 -8.50 2.81
CA TYR A 110 18.33 -9.08 1.86
C TYR A 110 17.57 -8.01 1.09
N TYR A 111 16.97 -8.46 -0.02
CA TYR A 111 16.12 -7.63 -0.87
C TYR A 111 14.64 -7.95 -0.60
N PRO A 112 13.87 -7.03 -0.01
CA PRO A 112 12.47 -7.29 0.32
C PRO A 112 11.61 -7.40 -0.94
N SER A 113 10.64 -8.32 -0.91
CA SER A 113 9.62 -8.42 -1.96
C SER A 113 8.57 -7.32 -1.80
N SER A 114 7.74 -7.11 -2.82
CA SER A 114 6.64 -6.14 -2.76
C SER A 114 5.66 -6.43 -1.61
N ASN A 115 5.47 -7.70 -1.23
CA ASN A 115 4.61 -8.06 -0.10
C ASN A 115 5.20 -7.61 1.24
N ILE A 116 6.52 -7.74 1.41
CA ILE A 116 7.19 -7.28 2.63
C ILE A 116 7.14 -5.76 2.77
N MET A 117 7.22 -5.04 1.64
CA MET A 117 7.00 -3.59 1.64
C MET A 117 5.57 -3.23 2.08
N ARG A 118 4.56 -4.05 1.73
CA ARG A 118 3.18 -3.85 2.21
C ARG A 118 3.05 -4.12 3.70
N ASP A 119 3.74 -5.13 4.24
CA ASP A 119 3.77 -5.38 5.69
C ASP A 119 4.37 -4.18 6.43
N LEU A 120 5.43 -3.55 5.89
CA LEU A 120 6.00 -2.32 6.44
C LEU A 120 5.01 -1.14 6.38
N LEU A 121 4.29 -0.97 5.27
CA LEU A 121 3.25 0.06 5.16
C LEU A 121 2.14 -0.15 6.20
N GLN A 122 1.74 -1.39 6.46
CA GLN A 122 0.74 -1.71 7.48
C GLN A 122 1.26 -1.41 8.90
N ALA A 123 2.54 -1.65 9.18
CA ALA A 123 3.16 -1.30 10.46
C ALA A 123 3.20 0.22 10.67
N LEU A 124 3.58 0.98 9.64
CA LEU A 124 3.55 2.45 9.65
C LEU A 124 2.15 3.00 9.91
N ASP A 125 1.16 2.38 9.28
CA ASP A 125 -0.24 2.75 9.43
C ASP A 125 -0.74 2.53 10.86
N THR A 126 -0.42 1.37 11.42
CA THR A 126 -0.83 0.99 12.78
C THR A 126 -0.30 1.95 13.84
N ASP A 127 0.94 2.43 13.66
CA ASP A 127 1.59 3.37 14.58
C ASP A 127 1.41 4.86 14.17
N ASN A 128 0.55 5.15 13.18
CA ASN A 128 0.28 6.50 12.68
C ASN A 128 1.54 7.30 12.28
N ARG A 129 2.51 6.60 11.67
CA ARG A 129 3.78 7.18 11.16
C ARG A 129 3.76 7.38 9.65
N LEU A 130 2.64 7.91 9.14
CA LEU A 130 2.44 8.16 7.71
C LEU A 130 3.41 9.23 7.17
N ASP A 131 4.02 10.04 8.04
CA ASP A 131 5.09 10.99 7.71
C ASP A 131 6.28 10.35 6.97
N LEU A 132 6.48 9.04 7.15
CA LEU A 132 7.59 8.30 6.54
C LEU A 132 7.27 7.75 5.14
N ILE A 133 6.01 7.81 4.68
CA ILE A 133 5.60 7.31 3.36
C ILE A 133 6.47 7.87 2.21
N PRO A 134 6.82 9.17 2.15
CA PRO A 134 7.63 9.70 1.06
C PRO A 134 9.02 9.08 0.99
N GLN A 135 9.61 8.73 2.15
CA GLN A 135 10.88 8.04 2.20
C GLN A 135 10.73 6.58 1.75
N ILE A 136 9.71 5.87 2.26
CA ILE A 136 9.43 4.50 1.83
C ILE A 136 9.12 4.42 0.33
N TRP A 137 8.46 5.41 -0.25
CA TRP A 137 8.24 5.48 -1.71
C TRP A 137 9.56 5.57 -2.48
N LYS A 138 10.54 6.37 -2.01
CA LYS A 138 11.87 6.43 -2.62
C LYS A 138 12.54 5.05 -2.57
N ASP A 139 12.44 4.36 -1.45
CA ASP A 139 13.01 3.03 -1.27
C ASP A 139 12.30 2.00 -2.16
N ILE A 140 10.97 2.03 -2.27
CA ILE A 140 10.18 1.21 -3.22
C ILE A 140 10.65 1.39 -4.66
N LYS A 141 10.95 2.63 -5.07
CA LYS A 141 11.50 2.91 -6.40
C LYS A 141 12.91 2.34 -6.58
N GLN A 142 13.79 2.57 -5.62
CA GLN A 142 15.17 2.03 -5.66
C GLN A 142 15.17 0.50 -5.67
N LEU A 143 14.21 -0.11 -4.97
CA LEU A 143 14.00 -1.55 -4.92
C LEU A 143 13.25 -2.10 -6.16
N GLY A 144 12.96 -1.28 -7.17
CA GLY A 144 12.35 -1.73 -8.42
C GLY A 144 10.90 -2.21 -8.28
N HIS A 145 10.21 -1.80 -7.22
CA HIS A 145 8.79 -2.15 -6.97
C HIS A 145 7.80 -1.08 -7.40
N ALA A 146 8.27 0.00 -8.04
CA ALA A 146 7.45 1.12 -8.49
C ALA A 146 6.35 0.74 -9.51
N ASN A 147 6.47 -0.41 -10.18
CA ASN A 147 5.50 -0.91 -11.14
C ASN A 147 4.54 -1.97 -10.55
N ARG A 148 4.59 -2.20 -9.23
CA ARG A 148 3.76 -3.19 -8.54
C ARG A 148 2.42 -2.56 -8.15
N GLN A 149 1.42 -2.68 -9.02
CA GLN A 149 0.11 -2.02 -8.88
C GLN A 149 -0.47 -2.09 -7.46
N LYS A 150 -0.59 -3.28 -6.84
CA LYS A 150 -1.15 -3.41 -5.50
C LYS A 150 -0.40 -2.61 -4.43
N LEU A 151 0.94 -2.60 -4.48
CA LEU A 151 1.76 -1.85 -3.52
C LEU A 151 1.59 -0.33 -3.70
N VAL A 152 1.49 0.12 -4.95
CA VAL A 152 1.30 1.53 -5.28
C VAL A 152 -0.10 2.01 -4.89
N GLU A 153 -1.13 1.19 -5.15
CA GLU A 153 -2.51 1.47 -4.74
C GLU A 153 -2.67 1.56 -3.21
N ASP A 154 -2.05 0.63 -2.47
CA ASP A 154 -2.04 0.68 -1.00
C ASP A 154 -1.38 1.98 -0.49
N LEU A 155 -0.27 2.40 -1.11
CA LEU A 155 0.42 3.63 -0.73
C LEU A 155 -0.42 4.89 -1.02
N LEU A 156 -1.10 4.95 -2.18
CA LEU A 156 -2.05 6.02 -2.50
C LEU A 156 -3.21 6.06 -1.49
N THR A 157 -3.76 4.89 -1.16
CA THR A 157 -4.86 4.77 -0.19
C THR A 157 -4.45 5.32 1.17
N LEU A 158 -3.26 4.98 1.65
CA LEU A 158 -2.73 5.48 2.93
C LEU A 158 -2.54 7.00 2.93
N MET A 159 -2.01 7.58 1.84
CA MET A 159 -1.86 9.03 1.71
C MET A 159 -3.20 9.77 1.62
N ALA A 160 -4.22 9.13 1.06
CA ALA A 160 -5.54 9.72 0.83
C ALA A 160 -6.46 9.70 2.06
N ARG A 161 -6.17 8.82 3.04
CA ARG A 161 -7.08 8.52 4.16
C ARG A 161 -7.29 9.70 5.10
N GLU A 162 -6.23 10.34 5.53
CA GLU A 162 -6.26 11.39 6.56
C GLU A 162 -5.42 12.58 6.16
N LYS A 163 -5.95 13.78 6.42
CA LYS A 163 -5.24 15.03 6.16
C LYS A 163 -4.12 15.20 7.17
N GLN A 164 -2.89 15.32 6.67
CA GLN A 164 -1.70 15.56 7.49
C GLN A 164 -1.41 17.05 7.62
N ASN A 165 -0.31 17.39 8.32
CA ASN A 165 0.20 18.75 8.30
C ASN A 165 0.58 19.19 6.86
N GLN A 166 0.69 20.49 6.63
CA GLN A 166 0.90 21.02 5.27
C GLN A 166 2.18 20.49 4.61
N GLU A 167 3.26 20.31 5.38
CA GLU A 167 4.55 19.82 4.86
C GLU A 167 4.50 18.36 4.39
N VAL A 168 3.90 17.48 5.20
CA VAL A 168 3.70 16.06 4.83
C VAL A 168 2.71 15.95 3.68
N GLN A 169 1.65 16.77 3.68
CA GLN A 169 0.66 16.75 2.61
C GLN A 169 1.25 17.19 1.27
N GLU A 170 2.14 18.18 1.25
CA GLU A 170 2.88 18.56 0.06
C GLU A 170 3.79 17.43 -0.42
N SER A 171 4.50 16.78 0.52
CA SER A 171 5.33 15.61 0.21
C SER A 171 4.51 14.44 -0.36
N PHE A 172 3.30 14.20 0.16
CA PHE A 172 2.38 13.20 -0.38
C PHE A 172 1.93 13.56 -1.79
N ALA A 173 1.66 14.83 -2.07
CA ALA A 173 1.29 15.28 -3.41
C ALA A 173 2.43 15.09 -4.42
N GLU A 174 3.67 15.38 -4.03
CA GLU A 174 4.84 15.07 -4.86
C GLU A 174 4.96 13.57 -5.14
N CYS A 175 4.78 12.72 -4.13
CA CYS A 175 4.75 11.27 -4.30
C CYS A 175 3.63 10.80 -5.23
N ALA A 176 2.42 11.35 -5.08
CA ALA A 176 1.27 11.01 -5.90
C ALA A 176 1.48 11.38 -7.37
N LEU A 177 2.08 12.54 -7.65
CA LEU A 177 2.43 12.94 -9.02
C LEU A 177 3.56 12.09 -9.61
N ASP A 178 4.50 11.67 -8.79
CA ASP A 178 5.55 10.74 -9.21
C ASP A 178 4.97 9.35 -9.55
N ILE A 179 4.02 8.86 -8.74
CA ILE A 179 3.24 7.65 -9.03
C ILE A 179 2.48 7.79 -10.35
N LYS A 180 1.83 8.93 -10.60
CA LYS A 180 1.15 9.19 -11.88
C LYS A 180 2.08 8.98 -13.07
N LYS A 181 3.33 9.46 -13.00
CA LYS A 181 4.32 9.26 -14.07
C LYS A 181 4.64 7.78 -14.31
N MET A 182 4.57 6.94 -13.28
CA MET A 182 4.77 5.49 -13.43
C MET A 182 3.66 4.82 -14.22
N TYR A 183 2.40 5.29 -14.09
CA TYR A 183 1.29 4.82 -14.92
C TYR A 183 1.40 5.32 -16.37
N ASP A 184 1.91 6.53 -16.58
CA ASP A 184 2.10 7.11 -17.91
C ASP A 184 3.28 6.47 -18.66
N THR A 185 4.30 5.99 -17.93
CA THR A 185 5.50 5.32 -18.48
C THR A 185 5.24 3.83 -18.69
N GLY A 186 4.28 3.50 -19.57
CA GLY A 186 4.13 2.14 -20.10
C GLY A 186 5.34 1.80 -20.97
N ASP A 187 6.25 0.97 -20.47
CA ASP A 187 7.38 0.48 -21.28
C ASP A 187 6.87 -0.30 -22.49
N ARG A 188 7.58 -0.13 -23.60
CA ARG A 188 7.33 -0.60 -24.97
C ARG A 188 6.57 -1.94 -25.04
N GLY A 189 5.23 -1.85 -25.05
CA GLY A 189 4.34 -2.95 -25.41
C GLY A 189 3.85 -3.89 -24.28
N LYS A 190 4.15 -3.61 -22.99
CA LYS A 190 3.49 -4.31 -21.87
C LYS A 190 2.85 -3.28 -20.94
N VAL A 191 1.52 -3.24 -20.90
CA VAL A 191 0.78 -2.47 -19.90
C VAL A 191 0.99 -3.14 -18.54
N ILE A 192 1.91 -2.59 -17.73
CA ILE A 192 2.24 -3.16 -16.41
C ILE A 192 1.26 -2.65 -15.34
N MET A 193 0.74 -1.43 -15.49
CA MET A 193 -0.19 -0.80 -14.56
C MET A 193 -1.39 -0.25 -15.32
N SER A 194 -2.56 -0.30 -14.68
CA SER A 194 -3.79 0.24 -15.24
C SER A 194 -4.55 1.05 -14.19
N TRP A 195 -5.03 2.22 -14.57
CA TRP A 195 -5.82 3.07 -13.67
C TRP A 195 -7.09 2.34 -13.24
N THR A 196 -7.29 2.25 -11.93
CA THR A 196 -8.55 1.86 -11.29
C THR A 196 -9.29 3.12 -10.84
N ALA A 197 -10.62 3.04 -10.69
CA ALA A 197 -11.39 4.18 -10.18
C ALA A 197 -10.90 4.62 -8.79
N THR A 198 -10.56 3.65 -7.92
CA THR A 198 -9.99 3.89 -6.60
C THR A 198 -8.64 4.62 -6.70
N SER A 199 -7.68 4.13 -7.49
CA SER A 199 -6.37 4.78 -7.64
C SER A 199 -6.46 6.23 -8.13
N LEU A 200 -7.37 6.54 -9.06
CA LEU A 200 -7.61 7.91 -9.51
C LEU A 200 -8.25 8.76 -8.41
N SER A 201 -9.21 8.20 -7.66
CA SER A 201 -9.90 8.89 -6.57
C SER A 201 -8.97 9.22 -5.41
N ASP A 202 -8.09 8.29 -5.04
CA ASP A 202 -7.09 8.48 -3.98
C ASP A 202 -6.07 9.53 -4.41
N LEU A 203 -5.59 9.46 -5.65
CA LEU A 203 -4.64 10.43 -6.19
C LEU A 203 -5.22 11.85 -6.19
N ILE A 204 -6.48 12.01 -6.62
CA ILE A 204 -7.18 13.30 -6.54
C ILE A 204 -7.34 13.74 -5.07
N SER A 205 -7.72 12.84 -4.19
CA SER A 205 -7.88 13.13 -2.75
C SER A 205 -6.60 13.67 -2.12
N VAL A 206 -5.45 13.07 -2.44
CA VAL A 206 -4.13 13.53 -1.97
C VAL A 206 -3.82 14.93 -2.48
N LEU A 207 -4.03 15.18 -3.78
CA LEU A 207 -3.76 16.47 -4.42
C LEU A 207 -4.66 17.59 -3.88
N LEU A 208 -5.95 17.31 -3.70
CA LEU A 208 -6.91 18.25 -3.13
C LEU A 208 -6.54 18.61 -1.68
N ALA A 209 -6.13 17.62 -0.88
CA ALA A 209 -5.69 17.87 0.49
C ALA A 209 -4.44 18.75 0.56
N ALA A 210 -3.55 18.66 -0.43
CA ALA A 210 -2.38 19.55 -0.60
C ALA A 210 -2.71 20.90 -1.26
N GLN A 211 -3.98 21.18 -1.58
CA GLN A 211 -4.43 22.37 -2.31
C GLN A 211 -3.90 22.48 -3.76
N ARG A 212 -3.42 21.37 -4.33
CA ARG A 212 -2.97 21.28 -5.75
C ARG A 212 -4.16 21.04 -6.69
N ARG A 213 -5.08 22.01 -6.72
CA ARG A 213 -6.37 21.92 -7.44
C ARG A 213 -6.19 21.68 -8.95
N GLN A 214 -5.26 22.37 -9.59
CA GLN A 214 -5.02 22.20 -11.03
C GLN A 214 -4.56 20.78 -11.37
N ASP A 215 -3.63 20.23 -10.59
CA ASP A 215 -3.15 18.86 -10.78
C ASP A 215 -4.30 17.86 -10.57
N ALA A 216 -5.13 18.07 -9.54
CA ALA A 216 -6.32 17.25 -9.28
C ALA A 216 -7.32 17.30 -10.46
N TRP A 217 -7.49 18.47 -11.08
CA TRP A 217 -8.36 18.67 -12.23
C TRP A 217 -7.89 17.86 -13.45
N GLU A 218 -6.59 17.89 -13.74
CA GLU A 218 -6.02 17.12 -14.86
C GLU A 218 -6.15 15.60 -14.63
N VAL A 219 -6.09 15.14 -13.38
CA VAL A 219 -6.30 13.73 -13.04
C VAL A 219 -7.77 13.35 -13.16
N LEU A 220 -8.72 14.23 -12.81
CA LEU A 220 -10.14 13.97 -12.97
C LEU A 220 -10.52 13.66 -14.43
N LYS A 221 -9.89 14.36 -15.39
CA LYS A 221 -10.09 14.10 -16.83
C LYS A 221 -9.69 12.68 -17.25
N LEU A 222 -8.78 12.02 -16.51
CA LEU A 222 -8.34 10.65 -16.79
C LEU A 222 -9.44 9.62 -16.59
N PHE A 223 -10.48 9.89 -15.79
CA PHE A 223 -11.64 8.99 -15.66
C PHE A 223 -12.27 8.74 -17.04
N LYS A 224 -12.45 9.79 -17.84
CA LYS A 224 -13.01 9.67 -19.19
C LYS A 224 -12.04 8.95 -20.13
N THR A 225 -10.76 9.30 -20.09
CA THR A 225 -9.72 8.69 -20.94
C THR A 225 -9.58 7.18 -20.71
N HIS A 226 -9.74 6.73 -19.46
CA HIS A 226 -9.59 5.32 -19.08
C HIS A 226 -10.92 4.58 -18.88
N ASN A 227 -12.05 5.18 -19.28
CA ASN A 227 -13.40 4.62 -19.11
C ASN A 227 -13.67 4.15 -17.67
N ARG A 228 -13.27 4.97 -16.70
CA ARG A 228 -13.54 4.78 -15.28
C ARG A 228 -14.64 5.74 -14.84
N VAL A 229 -15.43 5.32 -13.87
CA VAL A 229 -16.53 6.11 -13.33
C VAL A 229 -16.11 6.68 -11.97
N PRO A 230 -16.15 8.01 -11.77
CA PRO A 230 -15.86 8.62 -10.48
C PRO A 230 -16.97 8.31 -9.47
N SER A 231 -16.61 8.17 -8.19
CA SER A 231 -17.60 7.98 -7.12
C SER A 231 -18.28 9.29 -6.72
N GLU A 232 -19.49 9.18 -6.17
CA GLU A 232 -20.23 10.32 -5.60
C GLU A 232 -19.40 11.05 -4.53
N GLU A 233 -18.75 10.30 -3.64
CA GLU A 233 -17.93 10.84 -2.56
C GLU A 233 -16.80 11.71 -3.10
N LEU A 234 -16.12 11.25 -4.18
CA LEU A 234 -15.06 12.00 -4.83
C LEU A 234 -15.58 13.32 -5.40
N LEU A 235 -16.70 13.30 -6.14
CA LEU A 235 -17.26 14.49 -6.76
C LEU A 235 -17.69 15.52 -5.71
N ASN A 236 -18.31 15.07 -4.62
CA ASN A 236 -18.70 15.94 -3.50
C ASN A 236 -17.49 16.54 -2.78
N LYS A 237 -16.43 15.76 -2.58
CA LYS A 237 -15.17 16.26 -2.00
C LYS A 237 -14.52 17.30 -2.91
N PHE A 238 -14.48 17.04 -4.22
CA PHE A 238 -13.96 17.96 -5.21
C PHE A 238 -14.75 19.27 -5.23
N LEU A 239 -16.09 19.20 -5.26
CA LEU A 239 -16.95 20.37 -5.26
C LEU A 239 -16.71 21.24 -4.02
N THR A 240 -16.59 20.61 -2.84
CA THR A 240 -16.28 21.34 -1.59
C THR A 240 -14.97 22.13 -1.70
N CYS A 241 -13.92 21.54 -2.29
CA CYS A 241 -12.65 22.23 -2.51
C CYS A 241 -12.72 23.37 -3.55
N ILE A 242 -13.64 23.29 -4.52
CA ILE A 242 -13.90 24.36 -5.50
C ILE A 242 -14.70 25.49 -4.85
N THR A 243 -15.65 25.17 -3.97
CA THR A 243 -16.44 26.18 -3.23
C THR A 243 -15.51 27.06 -2.38
N GLU A 244 -14.50 26.46 -1.74
CA GLU A 244 -13.47 27.19 -1.00
C GLU A 244 -12.63 28.15 -1.86
N SER A 245 -12.39 27.83 -3.14
CA SER A 245 -11.63 28.70 -4.05
C SER A 245 -12.49 29.70 -4.83
N GLY A 246 -13.81 29.50 -4.87
CA GLY A 246 -14.75 30.36 -5.59
C GLY A 246 -14.70 30.20 -7.11
N GLU A 247 -14.15 29.10 -7.62
CA GLU A 247 -13.95 28.87 -9.05
C GLU A 247 -15.22 28.33 -9.74
N VAL A 248 -16.18 29.22 -9.99
CA VAL A 248 -17.51 28.88 -10.54
C VAL A 248 -17.45 28.04 -11.83
N ASN A 249 -16.50 28.33 -12.73
CA ASN A 249 -16.39 27.59 -13.99
C ASN A 249 -16.04 26.11 -13.76
N HIS A 250 -15.13 25.81 -12.82
CA HIS A 250 -14.79 24.44 -12.46
C HIS A 250 -15.97 23.72 -11.80
N ALA A 251 -16.80 24.42 -11.02
CA ALA A 251 -18.01 23.83 -10.44
C ALA A 251 -19.02 23.40 -11.53
N VAL A 252 -19.24 24.24 -12.55
CA VAL A 252 -20.12 23.91 -13.69
C VAL A 252 -19.54 22.78 -14.54
N GLU A 253 -18.24 22.81 -14.83
CA GLU A 253 -17.59 21.75 -15.61
C GLU A 253 -17.60 20.40 -14.85
N LEU A 254 -17.48 20.41 -13.51
CA LEU A 254 -17.60 19.20 -12.69
C LEU A 254 -18.98 18.55 -12.83
N VAL A 255 -20.05 19.36 -12.86
CA VAL A 255 -21.42 18.87 -13.11
C VAL A 255 -21.56 18.34 -14.53
N GLN A 256 -20.98 19.00 -15.53
CA GLN A 256 -20.96 18.49 -16.91
C GLN A 256 -20.24 17.14 -17.01
N ILE A 257 -19.14 16.94 -16.27
CA ILE A 257 -18.45 15.64 -16.19
C ILE A 257 -19.39 14.59 -15.58
N SER A 258 -20.05 14.90 -14.46
CA SER A 258 -21.03 13.99 -13.82
C SER A 258 -22.15 13.59 -14.79
N ALA A 259 -22.73 14.57 -15.48
CA ALA A 259 -23.77 14.35 -16.49
C ALA A 259 -23.26 13.51 -17.67
N GLY A 260 -22.03 13.73 -18.13
CA GLY A 260 -21.40 12.96 -19.20
C GLY A 260 -21.17 11.48 -18.88
N PHE A 261 -21.15 11.12 -17.59
CA PHE A 261 -21.14 9.73 -17.11
C PHE A 261 -22.54 9.20 -16.75
N CYS A 262 -23.59 10.01 -16.94
CA CYS A 262 -24.97 9.71 -16.56
C CYS A 262 -25.10 9.28 -15.08
N LEU A 263 -24.40 9.98 -14.18
CA LEU A 263 -24.43 9.62 -12.76
C LEU A 263 -25.77 10.01 -12.12
N PRO A 264 -26.37 9.15 -11.28
CA PRO A 264 -27.64 9.43 -10.60
C PRO A 264 -27.54 10.61 -9.62
N GLU A 265 -26.34 10.99 -9.23
CA GLU A 265 -26.05 12.08 -8.30
C GLU A 265 -25.94 13.45 -8.97
N THR A 266 -25.98 13.49 -10.31
CA THR A 266 -25.90 14.73 -11.09
C THR A 266 -26.95 15.76 -10.68
N PRO A 267 -28.24 15.42 -10.44
CA PRO A 267 -29.23 16.41 -9.99
C PRO A 267 -28.90 17.02 -8.63
N LYS A 268 -28.38 16.23 -7.68
CA LYS A 268 -27.96 16.75 -6.36
C LYS A 268 -26.77 17.69 -6.49
N LEU A 269 -25.82 17.38 -7.36
CA LEU A 269 -24.68 18.25 -7.66
C LEU A 269 -25.14 19.57 -8.32
N ILE A 270 -26.08 19.53 -9.26
CA ILE A 270 -26.68 20.72 -9.88
C ILE A 270 -27.27 21.63 -8.81
N GLN A 271 -28.13 21.08 -7.94
CA GLN A 271 -28.78 21.83 -6.88
C GLN A 271 -27.76 22.49 -5.95
N ARG A 272 -26.71 21.76 -5.57
CA ARG A 272 -25.64 22.26 -4.71
C ARG A 272 -24.87 23.41 -5.35
N VAL A 273 -24.50 23.28 -6.63
CA VAL A 273 -23.82 24.36 -7.38
C VAL A 273 -24.68 25.62 -7.49
N GLN A 274 -26.00 25.48 -7.73
CA GLN A 274 -26.91 26.61 -7.79
C GLN A 274 -27.08 27.35 -6.45
N GLN A 275 -26.96 26.62 -5.33
CA GLN A 275 -27.09 27.19 -3.98
C GLN A 275 -25.79 27.81 -3.47
N GLU A 276 -24.64 27.18 -3.74
CA GLU A 276 -23.35 27.58 -3.19
C GLU A 276 -22.63 28.65 -4.02
N PHE A 277 -22.98 28.84 -5.30
CA PHE A 277 -22.30 29.78 -6.20
C PHE A 277 -23.22 30.84 -6.80
N GLN A 278 -22.68 32.03 -7.04
CA GLN A 278 -23.34 33.06 -7.84
C GLN A 278 -23.11 32.79 -9.32
N LEU A 279 -24.10 32.16 -9.97
CA LEU A 279 -24.04 31.76 -11.38
C LEU A 279 -24.45 32.90 -12.32
N SER A 280 -23.74 33.02 -13.45
CA SER A 280 -24.17 33.83 -14.59
C SER A 280 -25.38 33.21 -15.29
N GLU A 281 -26.12 33.98 -16.10
CA GLU A 281 -27.26 33.44 -16.85
C GLU A 281 -26.86 32.31 -17.80
N GLN A 282 -25.68 32.42 -18.44
CA GLN A 282 -25.16 31.37 -19.31
C GLN A 282 -24.91 30.07 -18.53
N GLN A 283 -24.32 30.16 -17.34
CA GLN A 283 -24.07 28.99 -16.49
C GLN A 283 -25.37 28.38 -15.96
N LYS A 284 -26.36 29.20 -15.61
CA LYS A 284 -27.69 28.72 -15.21
C LYS A 284 -28.37 27.94 -16.34
N ASN A 285 -28.32 28.46 -17.57
CA ASN A 285 -28.91 27.79 -18.73
C ASN A 285 -28.26 26.42 -18.97
N ILE A 286 -26.91 26.34 -18.88
CA ILE A 286 -26.18 25.07 -19.00
C ILE A 286 -26.67 24.06 -17.96
N LEU A 287 -26.79 24.46 -16.69
CA LEU A 287 -27.23 23.55 -15.63
C LEU A 287 -28.69 23.11 -15.80
N SER A 288 -29.58 24.02 -16.23
CA SER A 288 -30.98 23.68 -16.52
C SER A 288 -31.13 22.70 -17.69
N ASP A 289 -30.32 22.86 -18.74
CA ASP A 289 -30.31 21.92 -19.87
C ASP A 289 -29.86 20.52 -19.43
N LEU A 290 -28.84 20.44 -18.57
CA LEU A 290 -28.37 19.18 -18.00
C LEU A 290 -29.42 18.53 -17.09
N GLU A 291 -30.09 19.33 -16.27
CA GLU A 291 -31.16 18.87 -15.37
C GLU A 291 -32.29 18.19 -16.17
N ILE A 292 -32.77 18.84 -17.24
CA ILE A 292 -33.80 18.30 -18.14
C ILE A 292 -33.33 16.99 -18.80
N GLN A 293 -32.07 16.90 -19.21
CA GLN A 293 -31.52 15.69 -19.82
C GLN A 293 -31.47 14.53 -18.83
N THR A 294 -31.07 14.78 -17.56
CA THR A 294 -31.08 13.75 -16.52
C THR A 294 -32.49 13.23 -16.21
N PHE A 295 -33.51 14.11 -16.17
CA PHE A 295 -34.89 13.70 -15.89
C PHE A 295 -35.58 12.95 -17.04
N ASN A 296 -35.16 13.17 -18.30
CA ASN A 296 -35.73 12.48 -19.46
C ASN A 296 -35.06 11.12 -19.77
N SER A 297 -34.05 10.73 -18.98
CA SER A 297 -33.28 9.49 -19.16
C SER A 297 -33.75 8.34 -18.25
N ASP A 298 -34.68 8.61 -17.33
CA ASP A 298 -35.38 7.64 -16.46
C ASP A 298 -36.61 7.02 -17.17
#